data_AF-A0A257QCF5-F1
#
_entry.id   AF-A0A257QCF5-F1
#
_cell.length_a   1.000
_cell.length_b   1.000
_cell.length_c   1.000
_cell.angle_alpha   90.00
_cell.angle_beta   90.00
_cell.angle_gamma   90.00
#
_symmetry.space_group_name_H-M   'P 1'
#
loop_
_entity.id
_entity.type
_entity.pdbx_description
1 polymer ?
#
loop_
_entity_poly.entity_id
_entity_poly.type
_entity_poly.pdbx_seq_one_letter_code
_entity_poly.pdbx_strand_id
1 'polypeptide(L)'
;MGVSAVFAAQGVYISGQSQPVIVITPDAAVQEREAARWLARVLNEMTGAVCTVVEQEPAHGAEAVFYIGNTALAQALMGEPDAPGGRDACDLMCVPGCFVVRGSSPQMTRWGLNYFLQKQAGVRVLMPGDLGLCIPKKSQYSIGLFKERMVPAYESRQFAADALSMDWVDYQGCYYNWDFNHALYKVFTPEVFDAHPEYFSSVRGARVRPRAHDGFARPPN
;
A
#
# COMPACT_ATOMS: atom_id res chain seq x y z
N MET A 1 42.18 -11.36 -16.67
CA MET A 1 41.52 -10.36 -17.53
C MET A 1 40.38 -9.79 -16.73
N GLY A 2 40.57 -8.58 -16.19
CA GLY A 2 39.61 -7.96 -15.28
C GLY A 2 38.39 -7.48 -16.04
N VAL A 3 37.22 -7.98 -15.66
CA VAL A 3 35.95 -7.39 -16.07
C VAL A 3 35.81 -6.12 -15.24
N SER A 4 36.19 -4.99 -15.84
CA SER A 4 35.82 -3.68 -15.33
C SER A 4 34.30 -3.57 -15.43
N ALA A 5 33.61 -3.70 -14.30
CA ALA A 5 32.20 -3.35 -14.20
C ALA A 5 32.11 -1.82 -14.35
N VAL A 6 31.89 -1.37 -15.58
CA VAL A 6 31.44 -0.01 -15.85
C VAL A 6 30.04 0.06 -15.25
N PHE A 7 29.90 0.61 -14.04
CA PHE A 7 28.61 1.05 -13.54
C PHE A 7 28.13 2.15 -14.48
N ALA A 8 27.31 1.79 -15.47
CA ALA A 8 26.62 2.77 -16.28
C ALA A 8 25.78 3.65 -15.34
N ALA A 9 25.71 4.95 -15.62
CA ALA A 9 24.85 5.93 -14.95
C ALA A 9 23.35 5.69 -15.26
N GLN A 10 22.92 4.43 -15.28
CA GLN A 10 21.57 3.96 -15.52
C GLN A 10 20.98 3.52 -14.18
N GLY A 11 19.66 3.56 -14.03
CA GLY A 11 18.98 3.23 -12.77
C GLY A 11 19.08 1.74 -12.44
N VAL A 12 17.95 1.06 -12.35
CA VAL A 12 17.93 -0.39 -12.08
C VAL A 12 17.58 -1.14 -13.36
N TYR A 13 18.32 -2.21 -13.65
CA TYR A 13 18.05 -3.10 -14.78
C TYR A 13 17.91 -4.54 -14.28
N ILE A 14 16.88 -5.23 -14.77
CA ILE A 14 16.55 -6.59 -14.36
C ILE A 14 16.24 -7.43 -15.60
N SER A 15 16.86 -8.60 -15.65
CA SER A 15 16.56 -9.65 -16.63
C SER A 15 16.42 -10.99 -15.92
N GLY A 16 16.03 -12.05 -16.63
CA GLY A 16 15.96 -13.40 -16.05
C GLY A 16 17.29 -13.95 -15.50
N GLN A 17 18.43 -13.36 -15.87
CA GLN A 17 19.75 -13.73 -15.34
C GLN A 17 20.15 -12.91 -14.11
N SER A 18 19.45 -11.80 -13.84
CA SER A 18 19.73 -10.94 -12.70
C SER A 18 19.34 -11.64 -11.40
N GLN A 19 20.04 -11.30 -10.31
CA GLN A 19 19.74 -11.75 -8.96
C GLN A 19 19.47 -10.55 -8.05
N PRO A 20 18.31 -9.87 -8.18
CA PRO A 20 18.03 -8.67 -7.40
C PRO A 20 18.00 -8.97 -5.91
N VAL A 21 18.55 -8.07 -5.12
CA VAL A 21 18.50 -8.14 -3.65
C VAL A 21 17.44 -7.18 -3.15
N ILE A 22 16.55 -7.66 -2.29
CA ILE A 22 15.54 -6.85 -1.62
C ILE A 22 15.94 -6.73 -0.16
N VAL A 23 16.25 -5.51 0.28
CA VAL A 23 16.70 -5.20 1.63
C VAL A 23 15.54 -4.63 2.43
N ILE A 24 15.27 -5.24 3.58
CA ILE A 24 14.36 -4.76 4.62
C ILE A 24 15.15 -4.58 5.92
N THR A 25 14.59 -3.90 6.92
CA THR A 25 15.21 -3.86 8.26
C THR A 25 14.92 -5.14 9.06
N PRO A 26 15.76 -5.52 10.03
CA PRO A 26 15.50 -6.69 10.89
C PRO A 26 14.19 -6.58 11.69
N ASP A 27 13.76 -5.37 12.01
CA ASP A 27 12.53 -5.04 12.73
C ASP A 27 11.38 -4.63 11.78
N ALA A 28 11.53 -4.86 10.47
CA ALA A 28 10.52 -4.47 9.48
C ALA A 28 9.13 -5.01 9.83
N ALA A 29 8.14 -4.13 9.73
CA ALA A 29 6.77 -4.47 10.04
C ALA A 29 6.18 -5.47 9.02
N VAL A 30 5.04 -6.07 9.36
CA VAL A 30 4.37 -7.08 8.51
C VAL A 30 4.14 -6.55 7.10
N GLN A 31 3.66 -5.31 6.97
CA GLN A 31 3.37 -4.66 5.70
C GLN A 31 4.61 -4.53 4.80
N GLU A 32 5.77 -4.22 5.37
CA GLU A 32 7.03 -4.06 4.64
C GLU A 32 7.59 -5.42 4.20
N ARG A 33 7.48 -6.44 5.05
CA ARG A 33 7.83 -7.82 4.71
C ARG A 33 6.94 -8.38 3.61
N GLU A 34 5.65 -8.07 3.64
CA GLU A 34 4.69 -8.41 2.59
C GLU A 34 5.01 -7.66 1.29
N ALA A 35 5.34 -6.37 1.36
CA ALA A 35 5.77 -5.58 0.21
C ALA A 35 7.03 -6.17 -0.44
N ALA A 36 8.03 -6.58 0.36
CA ALA A 36 9.24 -7.23 -0.14
C ALA A 36 8.93 -8.57 -0.84
N ARG A 37 8.09 -9.43 -0.25
CA ARG A 37 7.65 -10.69 -0.87
C ARG A 37 6.86 -10.43 -2.15
N TRP A 38 6.00 -9.42 -2.15
CA TRP A 38 5.20 -9.03 -3.30
C TRP A 38 6.08 -8.57 -4.46
N LEU A 39 7.07 -7.70 -4.19
CA LEU A 39 8.04 -7.29 -5.18
C LEU A 39 8.81 -8.48 -5.74
N ALA A 40 9.29 -9.39 -4.89
CA ALA A 40 9.99 -10.60 -5.33
C ALA A 40 9.14 -11.43 -6.29
N ARG A 41 7.86 -11.65 -5.96
CA ARG A 41 6.90 -12.36 -6.81
C ARG A 41 6.73 -11.64 -8.15
N VAL A 42 6.48 -10.33 -8.13
CA VAL A 42 6.28 -9.54 -9.34
C VAL A 42 7.50 -9.58 -10.25
N LEU A 43 8.71 -9.39 -9.72
CA LEU A 43 9.93 -9.41 -10.52
C LEU A 43 10.21 -10.80 -11.10
N ASN A 44 9.99 -11.85 -10.32
CA ASN A 44 10.13 -13.22 -10.78
C ASN A 44 9.13 -13.56 -11.89
N GLU A 45 7.85 -13.28 -11.68
CA GLU A 45 6.83 -13.55 -12.69
C GLU A 45 7.02 -12.67 -13.94
N MET A 46 7.43 -11.41 -13.78
CA MET A 46 7.62 -10.47 -14.88
C MET A 46 8.82 -10.83 -15.76
N THR A 47 9.97 -11.15 -15.15
CA THR A 47 11.25 -11.24 -15.85
C THR A 47 11.93 -12.61 -15.79
N GLY A 48 11.50 -13.48 -14.87
CA GLY A 48 12.20 -14.72 -14.52
C GLY A 48 13.33 -14.54 -13.49
N ALA A 49 13.63 -13.31 -13.07
CA ALA A 49 14.69 -13.05 -12.09
C ALA A 49 14.41 -13.74 -10.75
N VAL A 50 15.47 -14.21 -10.08
CA VAL A 50 15.37 -14.80 -8.75
C VAL A 50 15.81 -13.76 -7.73
N CYS A 51 14.87 -13.29 -6.92
CA CYS A 51 15.12 -12.27 -5.91
C CYS A 51 15.47 -12.90 -4.56
N THR A 52 16.39 -12.27 -3.83
CA THR A 52 16.72 -12.66 -2.45
C THR A 52 16.30 -11.55 -1.49
N VAL A 53 15.48 -11.87 -0.49
CA VAL A 53 15.12 -10.93 0.58
C VAL A 53 16.11 -11.08 1.74
N VAL A 54 16.70 -9.98 2.17
CA VAL A 54 17.70 -9.93 3.24
C VAL A 54 17.39 -8.82 4.25
N GLU A 55 17.86 -8.98 5.48
CA GLU A 55 17.67 -8.00 6.57
C GLU A 55 18.90 -7.10 6.79
N GLN A 56 19.95 -7.32 6.01
CA GLN A 56 21.21 -6.58 6.05
C GLN A 56 21.65 -6.25 4.64
N GLU A 57 22.33 -5.12 4.47
CA GLU A 57 22.85 -4.74 3.16
C GLU A 57 23.82 -5.80 2.62
N PRO A 58 23.74 -6.14 1.32
CA PRO A 58 24.68 -7.07 0.74
C PRO A 58 26.10 -6.51 0.82
N ALA A 59 27.04 -7.33 1.30
CA ALA A 59 28.43 -6.91 1.52
C ALA A 59 29.16 -6.47 0.23
N HIS A 60 28.69 -6.86 -0.97
CA HIS A 60 29.20 -6.40 -2.26
C HIS A 60 28.17 -6.54 -3.41
N GLY A 61 28.11 -5.50 -4.26
CA GLY A 61 28.04 -5.62 -5.73
C GLY A 61 26.79 -6.20 -6.39
N ALA A 62 25.63 -6.22 -5.73
CA ALA A 62 24.40 -6.60 -6.41
C ALA A 62 24.07 -5.60 -7.54
N GLU A 63 23.79 -6.10 -8.75
CA GLU A 63 23.49 -5.28 -9.93
C GLU A 63 22.17 -4.47 -9.78
N ALA A 64 21.26 -4.98 -8.96
CA ALA A 64 19.97 -4.38 -8.67
C ALA A 64 19.61 -4.59 -7.19
N VAL A 65 19.45 -3.49 -6.45
CA VAL A 65 19.06 -3.52 -5.03
C VAL A 65 17.78 -2.73 -4.80
N PHE A 66 16.85 -3.32 -4.06
CA PHE A 66 15.56 -2.73 -3.71
C PHE A 66 15.48 -2.56 -2.20
N TYR A 67 15.42 -1.34 -1.71
CA TYR A 67 15.31 -1.03 -0.30
C TYR A 67 13.86 -0.69 0.04
N ILE A 68 13.27 -1.47 0.95
CA ILE A 68 11.87 -1.36 1.34
C ILE A 68 11.82 -0.93 2.81
N GLY A 69 11.19 0.21 3.08
CA GLY A 69 11.02 0.74 4.43
C GLY A 69 12.16 1.66 4.86
N ASN A 70 12.29 1.88 6.18
CA ASN A 70 13.23 2.85 6.75
C ASN A 70 14.68 2.30 6.89
N THR A 71 15.24 1.78 5.80
CA THR A 71 16.61 1.26 5.74
C THR A 71 17.67 2.36 5.89
N ALA A 72 18.93 1.98 6.16
CA ALA A 72 20.04 2.94 6.26
C ALA A 72 20.19 3.80 4.99
N LEU A 73 20.10 3.19 3.80
CA LEU A 73 20.11 3.94 2.55
C LEU A 73 18.90 4.88 2.41
N ALA A 74 17.70 4.46 2.83
CA ALA A 74 16.53 5.32 2.80
C ALA A 74 16.72 6.57 3.69
N GLN A 75 17.26 6.39 4.90
CA GLN A 75 17.59 7.50 5.79
C GLN A 75 18.63 8.45 5.17
N ALA A 76 19.69 7.90 4.56
CA ALA A 76 20.74 8.70 3.92
C ALA A 76 20.24 9.51 2.72
N LEU A 77 19.34 8.95 1.90
CA LEU A 77 18.86 9.60 0.67
C LEU A 77 17.64 10.50 0.88
N MET A 78 16.82 10.21 1.88
CA MET A 78 15.51 10.85 2.08
C MET A 78 15.42 11.63 3.41
N GLY A 79 16.45 11.55 4.27
CA GLY A 79 16.45 12.19 5.58
C GLY A 79 15.56 11.47 6.59
N GLU A 80 15.18 12.16 7.66
CA GLU A 80 14.29 11.60 8.68
C GLU A 80 12.90 11.26 8.11
N PRO A 81 12.25 10.19 8.58
CA PRO A 81 10.85 9.92 8.24
C PRO A 81 9.96 11.04 8.77
N ASP A 82 8.78 11.20 8.16
CA ASP A 82 7.76 12.11 8.69
C ASP A 82 7.39 11.71 10.12
N ALA A 83 7.00 12.70 10.94
CA ALA A 83 6.54 12.44 12.28
C ALA A 83 5.35 11.43 12.28
N PRO A 84 5.29 10.51 13.26
CA PRO A 84 4.16 9.61 13.40
C PRO A 84 2.83 10.39 13.43
N GLY A 85 1.85 9.98 12.61
CA GLY A 85 0.59 10.70 12.45
C GLY A 85 0.60 11.85 11.42
N GLY A 86 1.69 12.00 10.67
CA GLY A 86 1.72 12.83 9.46
C GLY A 86 0.77 12.32 8.37
N ARG A 87 0.53 13.14 7.34
CA ARG A 87 -0.31 12.75 6.18
C ARG A 87 0.21 11.47 5.52
N ASP A 88 -0.69 10.67 4.96
CA ASP A 88 -0.36 9.54 4.09
C ASP A 88 0.63 10.01 3.00
N ALA A 89 1.87 9.52 3.05
CA ALA A 89 2.89 9.87 2.06
C ALA A 89 3.88 8.72 1.87
N CYS A 90 4.47 8.64 0.69
CA CYS A 90 5.54 7.71 0.40
C CYS A 90 6.57 8.34 -0.54
N ASP A 91 7.83 8.27 -0.16
CA ASP A 91 8.95 8.68 -0.99
C ASP A 91 9.47 7.48 -1.79
N LEU A 92 9.72 7.71 -3.07
CA LEU A 92 10.18 6.73 -4.05
C LEU A 92 11.40 7.33 -4.75
N MET A 93 12.49 6.56 -4.84
CA MET A 93 13.70 7.02 -5.50
C MET A 93 14.38 5.88 -6.23
N CYS A 94 14.82 6.16 -7.45
CA CYS A 94 15.73 5.30 -8.20
C CYS A 94 17.04 6.07 -8.40
N VAL A 95 18.10 5.57 -7.79
CA VAL A 95 19.48 6.02 -7.97
C VAL A 95 20.25 4.91 -8.71
N PRO A 96 21.49 5.14 -9.20
CA PRO A 96 22.20 4.10 -9.93
C PRO A 96 22.28 2.78 -9.15
N GLY A 97 21.77 1.70 -9.75
CA GLY A 97 21.74 0.35 -9.16
C GLY A 97 20.75 0.13 -8.01
N CYS A 98 20.08 1.18 -7.49
CA CYS A 98 19.22 1.07 -6.31
C CYS A 98 17.84 1.71 -6.51
N PHE A 99 16.81 0.99 -6.13
CA PHE A 99 15.46 1.52 -5.92
C PHE A 99 15.16 1.56 -4.43
N VAL A 100 14.56 2.64 -3.96
CA VAL A 100 14.22 2.87 -2.55
C VAL A 100 12.77 3.31 -2.45
N VAL A 101 12.02 2.68 -1.55
CA VAL A 101 10.64 3.06 -1.21
C VAL A 101 10.48 3.13 0.30
N ARG A 102 9.99 4.28 0.79
CA ARG A 102 9.73 4.50 2.21
C ARG A 102 8.46 5.31 2.41
N GLY A 103 7.48 4.71 3.08
CA GLY A 103 6.27 5.37 3.52
C GLY A 103 6.44 6.14 4.82
N SER A 104 5.52 7.07 5.10
CA SER A 104 5.33 7.68 6.42
C SER A 104 4.81 6.69 7.47
N SER A 105 4.36 5.51 7.03
CA SER A 105 4.05 4.34 7.83
C SER A 105 4.40 3.06 7.06
N PRO A 106 4.51 1.89 7.71
CA PRO A 106 4.70 0.62 7.01
C PRO A 106 3.63 0.33 5.95
N GLN A 107 2.39 0.74 6.21
CA GLN A 107 1.28 0.61 5.26
C GLN A 107 1.50 1.50 4.03
N MET A 108 1.97 2.74 4.23
CA MET A 108 2.33 3.63 3.13
C MET A 108 3.51 3.10 2.31
N THR A 109 4.46 2.37 2.91
CA THR A 109 5.54 1.70 2.15
C THR A 109 4.95 0.66 1.19
N ARG A 110 4.03 -0.19 1.67
CA ARG A 110 3.34 -1.21 0.86
C ARG A 110 2.53 -0.58 -0.27
N TRP A 111 1.76 0.47 0.01
CA TRP A 111 0.99 1.18 -1.02
C TRP A 111 1.85 1.97 -2.00
N GLY A 112 2.93 2.60 -1.54
CA GLY A 112 3.89 3.30 -2.39
C GLY A 112 4.55 2.36 -3.39
N LEU A 113 4.94 1.16 -2.94
CA LEU A 113 5.43 0.12 -3.83
C LEU A 113 4.37 -0.30 -4.85
N ASN A 114 3.13 -0.54 -4.41
CA ASN A 114 2.04 -0.90 -5.30
C ASN A 114 1.74 0.20 -6.33
N TYR A 115 1.74 1.47 -5.92
CA TYR A 115 1.62 2.63 -6.80
C TYR A 115 2.71 2.61 -7.87
N PHE A 116 3.96 2.42 -7.47
CA PHE A 116 5.09 2.31 -8.40
C PHE A 116 4.92 1.15 -9.38
N LEU A 117 4.58 -0.05 -8.91
CA LEU A 117 4.40 -1.23 -9.75
C LEU A 117 3.26 -1.03 -10.77
N GLN A 118 2.17 -0.37 -10.37
CA GLN A 118 1.09 -0.04 -11.29
C GLN A 118 1.52 0.99 -12.34
N LYS A 119 2.18 2.07 -11.91
CA LYS A 119 2.58 3.19 -12.77
C LYS A 119 3.71 2.82 -13.74
N GLN A 120 4.76 2.18 -13.25
CA GLN A 120 6.01 1.96 -13.99
C GLN A 120 6.14 0.51 -14.51
N ALA A 121 5.72 -0.48 -13.71
CA ALA A 121 5.86 -1.89 -14.10
C ALA A 121 4.65 -2.39 -14.94
N GLY A 122 3.50 -1.74 -14.82
CA GLY A 122 2.27 -2.10 -15.54
C GLY A 122 1.45 -3.19 -14.84
N VAL A 123 1.74 -3.49 -13.57
CA VAL A 123 0.99 -4.48 -12.78
C VAL A 123 -0.43 -4.00 -12.56
N ARG A 124 -1.42 -4.89 -12.62
CA ARG A 124 -2.83 -4.58 -12.31
C ARG A 124 -3.42 -5.64 -11.41
N VAL A 125 -4.21 -5.21 -10.42
CA VAL A 125 -5.04 -6.07 -9.57
C VAL A 125 -6.49 -5.62 -9.77
N LEU A 126 -7.17 -6.20 -10.76
CA LEU A 126 -8.47 -5.73 -11.25
C LEU A 126 -9.65 -6.24 -10.43
N MET A 127 -9.55 -7.47 -9.91
CA MET A 127 -10.55 -8.12 -9.07
C MET A 127 -9.87 -9.05 -8.05
N PRO A 128 -10.57 -9.50 -7.01
CA PRO A 128 -10.03 -10.46 -6.06
C PRO A 128 -9.58 -11.77 -6.71
N GLY A 129 -8.48 -12.34 -6.20
CA GLY A 129 -7.93 -13.62 -6.65
C GLY A 129 -7.04 -13.53 -7.89
N ASP A 130 -6.42 -14.65 -8.25
CA ASP A 130 -5.38 -14.71 -9.31
C ASP A 130 -5.91 -14.32 -10.70
N LEU A 131 -7.20 -14.54 -10.98
CA LEU A 131 -7.81 -14.14 -12.25
C LEU A 131 -7.82 -12.62 -12.45
N GLY A 132 -7.80 -11.84 -11.36
CA GLY A 132 -7.72 -10.39 -11.40
C GLY A 132 -6.31 -9.84 -11.46
N LEU A 133 -5.29 -10.69 -11.31
CA LEU A 133 -3.89 -10.28 -11.31
C LEU A 133 -3.31 -10.31 -12.72
N CYS A 134 -2.83 -9.16 -13.18
CA CYS A 134 -2.08 -9.04 -14.43
C CYS A 134 -0.66 -8.53 -14.13
N ILE A 135 0.33 -9.40 -14.33
CA ILE A 135 1.76 -9.04 -14.31
C ILE A 135 2.28 -9.14 -15.74
N PRO A 136 2.67 -8.02 -16.38
CA PRO A 136 3.22 -8.06 -17.73
C PRO A 136 4.46 -8.95 -17.79
N LYS A 137 4.60 -9.78 -18.83
CA LYS A 137 5.84 -10.52 -19.09
C LYS A 137 6.80 -9.64 -19.88
N LYS A 138 8.03 -9.47 -19.40
CA LYS A 138 9.08 -8.69 -20.04
C LYS A 138 10.40 -9.45 -19.97
N SER A 139 11.10 -9.62 -21.09
CA SER A 139 12.44 -10.22 -21.09
C SER A 139 13.46 -9.38 -20.33
N GLN A 140 13.21 -8.06 -20.25
CA GLN A 140 14.03 -7.08 -19.57
C GLN A 140 13.13 -6.00 -18.97
N TYR A 141 13.45 -5.55 -17.75
CA TYR A 141 12.77 -4.45 -17.08
C TYR A 141 13.79 -3.44 -16.56
N SER A 142 13.61 -2.18 -16.92
CA SER A 142 14.49 -1.09 -16.53
C SER A 142 13.71 0.01 -15.81
N ILE A 143 14.26 0.49 -14.71
CA ILE A 143 13.77 1.63 -13.94
C ILE A 143 14.77 2.77 -14.16
N GLY A 144 14.32 3.86 -14.80
CA GLY A 144 15.14 5.07 -14.97
C GLY A 144 15.42 5.76 -13.63
N LEU A 145 16.37 6.70 -13.60
CA LEU A 145 16.62 7.51 -12.41
C LEU A 145 15.45 8.45 -12.16
N PHE A 146 14.97 8.51 -10.91
CA PHE A 146 13.91 9.43 -10.54
C PHE A 146 13.85 9.66 -9.02
N LYS A 147 13.18 10.74 -8.62
CA LYS A 147 12.76 11.00 -7.25
C LYS A 147 11.31 11.48 -7.29
N GLU A 148 10.45 10.81 -6.53
CA GLU A 148 9.02 11.10 -6.51
C GLU A 148 8.48 10.97 -5.09
N ARG A 149 7.54 11.83 -4.74
CA ARG A 149 6.75 11.72 -3.51
C ARG A 149 5.30 11.46 -3.88
N MET A 150 4.78 10.30 -3.48
CA MET A 150 3.38 9.92 -3.62
C MET A 150 2.61 10.38 -2.39
N VAL A 151 1.51 11.10 -2.60
CA VAL A 151 0.54 11.49 -1.58
C VAL A 151 -0.84 11.16 -2.13
N PRO A 152 -1.68 10.39 -1.41
CA PRO A 152 -3.05 10.13 -1.86
C PRO A 152 -3.83 11.44 -2.02
N ALA A 153 -4.59 11.55 -3.10
CA ALA A 153 -5.41 12.74 -3.37
C ALA A 153 -6.57 12.91 -2.37
N TYR A 154 -7.00 11.82 -1.75
CA TYR A 154 -8.09 11.79 -0.78
C TYR A 154 -7.62 11.21 0.54
N GLU A 155 -7.96 11.88 1.63
CA GLU A 155 -7.59 11.45 2.98
C GLU A 155 -8.26 10.14 3.38
N SER A 156 -9.56 9.96 3.12
CA SER A 156 -10.23 8.67 3.29
C SER A 156 -10.65 8.08 1.95
N ARG A 157 -10.45 6.77 1.79
CA ARG A 157 -10.64 6.02 0.54
C ARG A 157 -11.32 4.71 0.89
N GLN A 158 -12.61 4.58 0.62
CA GLN A 158 -13.39 3.42 1.06
C GLN A 158 -14.23 2.89 -0.10
N PHE A 159 -14.32 1.56 -0.20
CA PHE A 159 -15.38 0.91 -0.95
C PHE A 159 -16.44 0.40 0.02
N ALA A 160 -17.72 0.56 -0.34
CA ALA A 160 -18.80 -0.19 0.29
C ALA A 160 -18.69 -1.63 -0.22
N ALA A 161 -17.84 -2.41 0.43
CA ALA A 161 -17.41 -3.71 -0.05
C ALA A 161 -17.36 -4.71 1.12
N ASP A 162 -18.52 -4.92 1.72
CA ASP A 162 -18.80 -6.07 2.59
C ASP A 162 -18.64 -7.42 1.87
N ALA A 163 -18.55 -7.42 0.52
CA ALA A 163 -18.41 -8.62 -0.31
C ALA A 163 -17.05 -8.80 -1.02
N LEU A 164 -16.06 -7.91 -0.83
CA LEU A 164 -14.73 -8.04 -1.48
C LEU A 164 -13.68 -8.50 -0.48
N SER A 165 -12.63 -9.21 -0.94
CA SER A 165 -11.55 -9.61 -0.06
C SER A 165 -10.78 -8.38 0.45
N MET A 166 -10.47 -8.35 1.75
CA MET A 166 -9.72 -7.25 2.37
C MET A 166 -8.35 -7.03 1.70
N ASP A 167 -7.72 -8.10 1.23
CA ASP A 167 -6.45 -8.02 0.50
C ASP A 167 -6.57 -7.27 -0.82
N TRP A 168 -7.66 -7.47 -1.57
CA TRP A 168 -7.89 -6.74 -2.83
C TRP A 168 -8.11 -5.25 -2.56
N VAL A 169 -8.91 -4.93 -1.53
CA VAL A 169 -9.17 -3.54 -1.10
C VAL A 169 -7.86 -2.83 -0.74
N ASP A 170 -6.94 -3.53 -0.09
CA ASP A 170 -5.60 -3.01 0.21
C ASP A 170 -4.76 -2.70 -1.05
N TYR A 171 -4.82 -3.55 -2.10
CA TYR A 171 -4.15 -3.25 -3.37
C TYR A 171 -4.69 -1.99 -4.07
N GLN A 172 -5.92 -1.58 -3.79
CA GLN A 172 -6.49 -0.33 -4.28
C GLN A 172 -6.08 0.89 -3.45
N GLY A 173 -5.30 0.70 -2.37
CA GLY A 173 -4.88 1.76 -1.47
C GLY A 173 -6.02 2.32 -0.62
N CYS A 174 -7.08 1.55 -0.39
CA CYS A 174 -8.20 1.98 0.45
C CYS A 174 -7.76 2.12 1.92
N TYR A 175 -8.18 3.23 2.54
CA TYR A 175 -7.92 3.52 3.93
C TYR A 175 -9.04 4.31 4.59
N TYR A 176 -9.44 3.84 5.76
CA TYR A 176 -10.59 4.30 6.52
C TYR A 176 -10.12 5.34 7.54
N ASN A 177 -9.87 6.57 7.08
CA ASN A 177 -9.51 7.67 7.97
C ASN A 177 -10.72 8.32 8.64
N TRP A 178 -11.89 8.27 8.00
CA TRP A 178 -13.12 8.86 8.54
C TRP A 178 -14.21 7.80 8.66
N ASP A 179 -14.81 7.73 9.83
CA ASP A 179 -16.07 7.04 9.99
C ASP A 179 -17.17 7.88 9.36
N PHE A 180 -17.88 7.28 8.42
CA PHE A 180 -19.12 7.80 7.91
C PHE A 180 -20.19 6.71 8.06
N ASN A 181 -21.44 7.13 8.23
CA ASN A 181 -22.61 6.31 8.59
C ASN A 181 -22.87 6.16 10.09
N HIS A 182 -24.11 5.76 10.40
CA HIS A 182 -24.54 5.32 11.74
C HIS A 182 -24.52 6.38 12.87
N ALA A 183 -24.35 7.67 12.55
CA ALA A 183 -24.38 8.75 13.52
C ALA A 183 -25.79 9.20 13.94
N LEU A 184 -26.86 8.70 13.32
CA LEU A 184 -28.22 9.19 13.58
C LEU A 184 -28.65 9.05 15.04
N TYR A 185 -28.20 8.02 15.76
CA TYR A 185 -28.49 7.87 17.20
C TYR A 185 -27.88 9.01 18.05
N LYS A 186 -26.80 9.64 17.58
CA LYS A 186 -26.19 10.81 18.26
C LYS A 186 -27.03 12.08 18.11
N VAL A 187 -27.93 12.13 17.12
CA VAL A 187 -28.78 13.29 16.82
C VAL A 187 -30.24 13.03 17.26
N PHE A 188 -30.75 11.84 16.97
CA PHE A 188 -32.10 11.40 17.28
C PHE A 188 -32.09 10.50 18.52
N THR A 189 -31.92 11.13 19.68
CA THR A 189 -31.81 10.45 20.97
C THR A 189 -33.19 10.10 21.56
N PRO A 190 -33.26 9.23 22.59
CA PRO A 190 -34.50 8.98 23.32
C PRO A 190 -35.16 10.25 23.88
N GLU A 191 -34.39 11.24 24.27
CA GLU A 191 -34.89 12.53 24.77
C GLU A 191 -35.55 13.34 23.65
N VAL A 192 -34.97 13.32 22.44
CA VAL A 192 -35.59 13.94 21.26
C VAL A 192 -36.89 13.21 20.90
N PHE A 193 -36.96 11.89 21.08
CA PHE A 193 -38.20 11.13 20.90
C PHE A 193 -39.28 11.52 21.91
N ASP A 194 -38.90 11.70 23.17
CA ASP A 194 -39.85 12.06 24.23
C ASP A 194 -40.41 13.48 24.02
N ALA A 195 -39.61 14.40 23.46
CA ALA A 195 -40.04 15.76 23.14
C ALA A 195 -40.78 15.89 21.79
N HIS A 196 -40.32 15.17 20.76
CA HIS A 196 -40.77 15.28 19.37
C HIS A 196 -40.92 13.90 18.72
N PRO A 197 -41.89 13.07 19.14
CA PRO A 197 -42.09 11.75 18.58
C PRO A 197 -42.45 11.77 17.09
N GLU A 198 -42.96 12.89 16.57
CA GLU A 198 -43.28 13.10 15.15
C GLU A 198 -42.06 13.10 14.23
N TYR A 199 -40.85 13.39 14.74
CA TYR A 199 -39.60 13.37 13.94
C TYR A 199 -39.11 11.95 13.64
N PHE A 200 -39.67 10.94 14.30
CA PHE A 200 -39.23 9.56 14.20
C PHE A 200 -40.11 8.78 13.23
N SER A 201 -39.50 7.78 12.59
CA SER A 201 -40.19 6.88 11.66
C SER A 201 -41.40 6.22 12.32
N SER A 202 -42.49 6.14 11.57
CA SER A 202 -43.64 5.32 11.94
C SER A 202 -43.46 3.91 11.38
N VAL A 203 -43.49 2.91 12.25
CA VAL A 203 -43.52 1.50 11.86
C VAL A 203 -44.86 0.91 12.29
N ARG A 204 -45.62 0.40 11.32
CA ARG A 204 -46.97 -0.19 11.57
C ARG A 204 -47.88 0.74 12.39
N GLY A 205 -47.87 2.04 12.07
CA GLY A 205 -48.71 3.05 12.72
C GLY A 205 -48.23 3.56 14.09
N ALA A 206 -47.14 3.01 14.65
CA ALA A 206 -46.56 3.47 15.90
C ALA A 206 -45.23 4.19 15.68
N ARG A 207 -44.93 5.21 16.51
CA ARG A 207 -43.62 5.87 16.53
C ARG A 207 -42.61 4.98 17.25
N VAL A 208 -41.44 4.79 16.66
CA VAL A 208 -40.41 3.89 17.20
C VAL A 208 -39.39 4.69 17.98
N ARG A 209 -39.30 4.42 19.29
CA ARG A 209 -38.27 4.99 20.14
C ARG A 209 -36.90 4.47 19.73
N PRO A 210 -35.88 5.33 19.55
CA PRO A 210 -34.54 4.91 19.17
C PRO A 210 -33.92 4.01 20.26
N ARG A 211 -33.23 2.94 19.85
CA ARG A 211 -32.51 2.01 20.74
C ARG A 211 -31.00 2.15 20.53
N ALA A 212 -30.21 2.22 21.60
CA ALA A 212 -28.73 2.33 21.56
C ALA A 212 -28.07 0.99 21.11
N HIS A 213 -26.80 0.85 20.69
CA HIS A 213 -25.62 1.73 20.55
C HIS A 213 -24.64 1.12 19.51
N ASP A 214 -25.08 0.76 18.30
CA ASP A 214 -24.14 0.27 17.27
C ASP A 214 -24.49 0.75 15.86
N GLY A 215 -25.48 1.64 15.73
CA GLY A 215 -25.90 2.14 14.43
C GLY A 215 -26.77 1.18 13.63
N PHE A 216 -27.02 -0.04 14.11
CA PHE A 216 -27.78 -1.06 13.40
C PHE A 216 -29.13 -1.29 14.06
N ALA A 217 -30.02 -0.31 13.96
CA ALA A 217 -31.45 -0.58 14.12
C ALA A 217 -31.95 -1.27 12.83
N ARG A 218 -31.84 -2.60 12.75
CA ARG A 218 -32.45 -3.36 11.64
C ARG A 218 -33.94 -2.99 11.56
N PRO A 219 -34.47 -2.65 10.37
CA PRO A 219 -35.90 -2.48 10.22
C PRO A 219 -36.59 -3.79 10.63
N PRO A 220 -37.70 -3.74 11.38
CA PRO A 220 -38.46 -4.94 11.67
C PRO A 220 -39.05 -5.48 10.36
N ASN A 221 -38.78 -6.76 10.07
CA ASN A 221 -39.47 -7.51 9.04
C ASN A 221 -40.98 -7.54 9.29
#